data_AF-I1P6J6-F1
#
_entry.id   AF-I1P6J6-F1
#
_cell.length_a   1.000
_cell.length_b   1.000
_cell.length_c   1.000
_cell.angle_alpha   90.00
_cell.angle_beta   90.00
_cell.angle_gamma   90.00
#
_symmetry.space_group_name_H-M   'P 1'
#
loop_
_entity.id
_entity.type
_entity.pdbx_description
1 polymer ?
#
loop_
_entity_poly.entity_id
_entity_poly.type
_entity_poly.pdbx_seq_one_letter_code
_entity_poly.pdbx_strand_id
1 'polypeptide(L)'
;ALSARLVSLGAVVAAMDVVAKRGGEQPGLARSLVMLLANLTQVDSGVAALLQVGDEKMQGLYVAKLVRSFCRSSSESEEEDIFEHVASILVNISKVEAGRRILMEPKRGLLKQIIRQSDSTNQLRKKGVVSTIRNCCFEADTQIQNLLSLAEYIWPALLLPVAGKKIYSEEDRSKMPPELANALSHEREAVENSEIRQQALEAIYMIVLQDEGRRAFWSVNGPRILQVGYEDEEDPKVMEAYELIGSLLNRDVLFLARFVPK
;
A
#
# COMPACT_ATOMS: atom_id res chain seq x y z
N ALA A 1 -8.29 13.30 -22.91
CA ALA A 1 -9.44 13.50 -23.83
C ALA A 1 -10.23 12.21 -24.08
N LEU A 2 -9.61 11.13 -24.57
CA LEU A 2 -10.31 9.87 -24.89
C LEU A 2 -10.93 9.18 -23.66
N SER A 3 -10.18 9.02 -22.55
CA SER A 3 -10.69 8.37 -21.33
C SER A 3 -11.96 9.05 -20.81
N ALA A 4 -11.97 10.39 -20.73
CA ALA A 4 -13.12 11.16 -20.28
C ALA A 4 -14.35 10.95 -21.19
N ARG A 5 -14.15 10.87 -22.52
CA ARG A 5 -15.22 10.56 -23.47
C ARG A 5 -15.77 9.15 -23.25
N LEU A 6 -14.91 8.14 -23.08
CA LEU A 6 -15.35 6.77 -22.79
C LEU A 6 -16.13 6.68 -21.46
N VAL A 7 -15.68 7.39 -20.43
CA VAL A 7 -16.42 7.48 -19.14
C VAL A 7 -17.81 8.05 -19.38
N SER A 8 -17.94 9.14 -20.15
CA SER A 8 -19.24 9.74 -20.47
C SER A 8 -20.18 8.82 -21.26
N LEU A 9 -19.62 7.84 -21.98
CA LEU A 9 -20.37 6.79 -22.69
C LEU A 9 -20.69 5.57 -21.81
N GLY A 10 -20.44 5.62 -20.50
CA GLY A 10 -20.76 4.54 -19.57
C GLY A 10 -19.75 3.40 -19.53
N ALA A 11 -18.53 3.60 -20.07
CA ALA A 11 -17.53 2.53 -20.17
C ALA A 11 -17.15 1.90 -18.83
N VAL A 12 -17.15 2.66 -17.73
CA VAL A 12 -16.83 2.14 -16.38
C VAL A 12 -17.88 1.12 -15.94
N VAL A 13 -19.17 1.45 -16.07
CA VAL A 13 -20.29 0.57 -15.70
C VAL A 13 -20.28 -0.69 -16.56
N ALA A 14 -20.14 -0.53 -17.87
CA ALA A 14 -20.09 -1.66 -18.81
C ALA A 14 -18.92 -2.60 -18.51
N ALA A 15 -17.72 -2.07 -18.26
CA ALA A 15 -16.56 -2.87 -17.91
C ALA A 15 -16.77 -3.62 -16.58
N MET A 16 -17.26 -2.95 -15.54
CA MET A 16 -17.52 -3.56 -14.23
C MET A 16 -18.56 -4.68 -14.30
N ASP A 17 -19.62 -4.50 -15.10
CA ASP A 17 -20.65 -5.51 -15.30
C ASP A 17 -20.12 -6.76 -16.00
N VAL A 18 -19.30 -6.59 -17.03
CA VAL A 18 -18.70 -7.72 -17.75
C VAL A 18 -17.67 -8.44 -16.87
N VAL A 19 -16.79 -7.71 -16.17
CA VAL A 19 -15.82 -8.29 -15.24
C VAL A 19 -16.53 -9.09 -14.14
N ALA A 20 -17.64 -8.58 -13.60
CA ALA A 20 -18.38 -9.27 -12.54
C ALA A 20 -19.15 -10.51 -13.04
N LYS A 21 -19.71 -10.47 -14.25
CA LYS A 21 -20.56 -11.56 -14.79
C LYS A 21 -19.77 -12.64 -15.50
N ARG A 22 -18.69 -12.28 -16.21
CA ARG A 22 -17.97 -13.16 -17.14
C ARG A 22 -16.49 -13.33 -16.79
N GLY A 23 -16.04 -12.74 -15.68
CA GLY A 23 -14.62 -12.76 -15.30
C GLY A 23 -14.01 -14.15 -15.17
N GLY A 24 -14.79 -15.13 -14.70
CA GLY A 24 -14.37 -16.53 -14.59
C GLY A 24 -14.49 -17.33 -15.90
N GLU A 25 -15.30 -16.87 -16.85
CA GLU A 25 -15.54 -17.56 -18.13
C GLU A 25 -14.60 -17.08 -19.25
N GLN A 26 -14.19 -15.81 -19.20
CA GLN A 26 -13.35 -15.16 -20.21
C GLN A 26 -12.21 -14.37 -19.55
N PRO A 27 -11.15 -15.05 -19.06
CA PRO A 27 -10.07 -14.42 -18.30
C PRO A 27 -9.33 -13.33 -19.09
N GLY A 28 -9.06 -13.55 -20.37
CA GLY A 28 -8.38 -12.55 -21.22
C GLY A 28 -9.21 -11.27 -21.45
N LEU A 29 -10.53 -11.40 -21.58
CA LEU A 29 -11.42 -10.24 -21.65
C LEU A 29 -11.46 -9.51 -20.31
N ALA A 30 -11.54 -10.24 -19.21
CA ALA A 30 -11.54 -9.66 -17.87
C ALA A 30 -10.27 -8.84 -17.62
N ARG A 31 -9.09 -9.40 -17.95
CA ARG A 31 -7.80 -8.69 -17.85
C ARG A 31 -7.80 -7.41 -18.67
N SER A 32 -8.21 -7.48 -19.93
CA SER A 32 -8.29 -6.31 -20.83
C SER A 32 -9.22 -5.21 -20.29
N LEU A 33 -10.34 -5.59 -19.68
CA LEU A 33 -11.27 -4.64 -19.07
C LEU A 33 -10.73 -4.03 -17.78
N VAL A 34 -9.98 -4.78 -16.97
CA VAL A 34 -9.27 -4.24 -15.80
C VAL A 34 -8.20 -3.24 -16.24
N MET A 35 -7.44 -3.54 -17.30
CA MET A 35 -6.49 -2.58 -17.90
C MET A 35 -7.18 -1.32 -18.40
N LEU A 36 -8.34 -1.47 -19.07
CA LEU A 36 -9.15 -0.32 -19.48
C LEU A 36 -9.57 0.52 -18.26
N LEU A 37 -10.08 -0.11 -17.20
CA LEU A 37 -10.46 0.58 -15.97
C LEU A 37 -9.28 1.30 -15.31
N ALA A 38 -8.08 0.74 -15.34
CA ALA A 38 -6.86 1.41 -14.88
C ALA A 38 -6.58 2.70 -15.65
N ASN A 39 -6.84 2.72 -16.97
CA ASN A 39 -6.70 3.92 -17.80
C ASN A 39 -7.86 4.91 -17.60
N LEU A 40 -9.09 4.43 -17.44
CA LEU A 40 -10.26 5.29 -17.21
C LEU A 40 -10.17 6.00 -15.86
N THR A 41 -9.57 5.37 -14.85
CA THR A 41 -9.39 5.96 -13.51
C THR A 41 -8.22 6.95 -13.42
N GLN A 42 -7.52 7.23 -14.52
CA GLN A 42 -6.53 8.33 -14.54
C GLN A 42 -7.16 9.72 -14.62
N VAL A 43 -8.46 9.81 -14.91
CA VAL A 43 -9.21 11.07 -14.94
C VAL A 43 -10.27 11.10 -13.84
N ASP A 44 -10.54 12.29 -13.29
CA ASP A 44 -11.44 12.48 -12.14
C ASP A 44 -12.84 11.92 -12.38
N SER A 45 -13.37 12.09 -13.59
CA SER A 45 -14.69 11.54 -13.94
C SER A 45 -14.74 10.02 -13.89
N GLY A 46 -13.65 9.35 -14.26
CA GLY A 46 -13.55 7.89 -14.19
C GLY A 46 -13.38 7.40 -12.76
N VAL A 47 -12.63 8.12 -11.92
CA VAL A 47 -12.57 7.88 -10.48
C VAL A 47 -13.95 8.04 -9.85
N ALA A 48 -14.65 9.15 -10.11
CA ALA A 48 -15.99 9.40 -9.58
C ALA A 48 -17.00 8.32 -10.01
N ALA A 49 -16.96 7.91 -11.29
CA ALA A 49 -17.80 6.84 -11.81
C ALA A 49 -17.50 5.48 -11.15
N LEU A 50 -16.22 5.14 -10.93
CA LEU A 50 -15.85 3.88 -10.28
C LEU A 50 -16.21 3.87 -8.79
N LEU A 51 -16.01 4.99 -8.10
CA LEU A 51 -16.38 5.16 -6.70
C LEU A 51 -17.90 5.22 -6.51
N GLN A 52 -18.66 5.44 -7.59
CA GLN A 52 -20.12 5.61 -7.57
C GLN A 52 -20.51 6.79 -6.66
N VAL A 53 -19.80 7.91 -6.80
CA VAL A 53 -20.05 9.13 -6.02
C VAL A 53 -21.45 9.66 -6.33
N GLY A 54 -22.22 9.97 -5.28
CA GLY A 54 -23.59 10.49 -5.40
C GLY A 54 -24.70 9.43 -5.37
N ASP A 55 -24.35 8.14 -5.42
CA ASP A 55 -25.28 7.03 -5.18
C ASP A 55 -24.98 6.40 -3.81
N GLU A 56 -25.65 6.88 -2.76
CA GLU A 56 -25.39 6.43 -1.38
C GLU A 56 -25.57 4.91 -1.18
N LYS A 57 -26.46 4.28 -1.96
CA LYS A 57 -26.72 2.84 -1.85
C LYS A 57 -25.62 2.01 -2.51
N MET A 58 -24.99 2.55 -3.55
CA MET A 58 -24.02 1.83 -4.36
C MET A 58 -22.58 2.29 -4.14
N GLN A 59 -22.35 3.38 -3.42
CA GLN A 59 -21.03 3.98 -3.24
C GLN A 59 -19.99 2.95 -2.78
N GLY A 60 -18.93 2.80 -3.57
CA GLY A 60 -17.82 1.88 -3.33
C GLY A 60 -18.12 0.39 -3.59
N LEU A 61 -19.28 0.02 -4.14
CA LEU A 61 -19.60 -1.37 -4.47
C LEU A 61 -18.65 -1.93 -5.52
N TYR A 62 -18.35 -1.15 -6.57
CA TYR A 62 -17.38 -1.57 -7.59
C TYR A 62 -15.98 -1.74 -7.02
N VAL A 63 -15.54 -0.85 -6.14
CA VAL A 63 -14.25 -0.98 -5.43
C VAL A 63 -14.21 -2.28 -4.62
N ALA A 64 -15.26 -2.58 -3.86
CA ALA A 64 -15.34 -3.82 -3.07
C ALA A 64 -15.28 -5.09 -3.95
N LYS A 65 -15.90 -5.07 -5.13
CA LYS A 65 -15.82 -6.17 -6.10
C LYS A 65 -14.39 -6.32 -6.65
N LEU A 66 -13.74 -5.22 -7.03
CA LEU A 66 -12.36 -5.25 -7.54
C LEU A 66 -11.38 -5.74 -6.49
N VAL A 67 -11.48 -5.27 -5.23
CA VAL A 67 -10.64 -5.74 -4.11
C VAL A 67 -10.83 -7.24 -3.89
N ARG A 68 -12.06 -7.73 -3.92
CA ARG A 68 -12.33 -9.17 -3.79
C ARG A 68 -11.67 -9.99 -4.90
N SER A 69 -11.74 -9.53 -6.14
CA SER A 69 -11.08 -10.22 -7.27
C SER A 69 -9.56 -10.15 -7.17
N PHE A 70 -9.03 -8.98 -6.80
CA PHE A 70 -7.60 -8.79 -6.56
C PHE A 70 -7.07 -9.80 -5.55
N CYS A 71 -7.72 -9.96 -4.39
CA CYS A 71 -7.27 -10.88 -3.36
C CYS A 71 -7.43 -12.38 -3.69
N ARG A 72 -8.10 -12.75 -4.79
CA ARG A 72 -8.31 -14.16 -5.19
C ARG A 72 -7.27 -14.70 -6.17
N SER A 73 -6.57 -13.83 -6.90
CA SER A 73 -5.79 -14.23 -8.07
C SER A 73 -4.28 -14.21 -7.87
N SER A 74 -3.79 -14.41 -6.65
CA SER A 74 -2.35 -14.55 -6.40
C SER A 74 -1.84 -15.94 -6.80
N SER A 75 -2.24 -16.47 -7.97
CA SER A 75 -1.78 -17.79 -8.41
C SER A 75 -0.29 -17.71 -8.73
N GLU A 76 0.48 -18.64 -8.15
CA GLU A 76 1.90 -18.86 -8.41
C GLU A 76 2.17 -19.48 -9.80
N SER A 77 1.18 -19.51 -10.69
CA SER A 77 1.28 -20.11 -12.02
C SER A 77 1.88 -19.14 -13.04
N GLU A 78 2.55 -19.69 -14.06
CA GLU A 78 3.09 -18.96 -15.22
C GLU A 78 2.04 -18.23 -16.08
N GLU A 79 0.75 -18.28 -15.70
CA GLU A 79 -0.34 -17.57 -16.36
C GLU A 79 -0.37 -16.10 -15.93
N GLU A 80 -0.60 -15.19 -16.88
CA GLU A 80 -0.72 -13.75 -16.61
C GLU A 80 -1.78 -13.46 -15.52
N ASP A 81 -1.37 -12.74 -14.48
CA ASP A 81 -2.26 -12.34 -13.40
C ASP A 81 -3.36 -11.40 -13.89
N ILE A 82 -4.58 -11.94 -13.99
CA ILE A 82 -5.76 -11.26 -14.54
C ILE A 82 -6.05 -9.93 -13.82
N PHE A 83 -5.81 -9.87 -12.51
CA PHE A 83 -6.22 -8.74 -11.68
C PHE A 83 -5.05 -7.90 -11.17
N GLU A 84 -3.80 -8.14 -11.60
CA GLU A 84 -2.64 -7.32 -11.21
C GLU A 84 -2.87 -5.81 -11.41
N HIS A 85 -3.56 -5.44 -12.50
CA HIS A 85 -3.84 -4.06 -12.86
C HIS A 85 -4.88 -3.38 -11.95
N VAL A 86 -5.58 -4.13 -11.09
CA VAL A 86 -6.37 -3.54 -10.00
C VAL A 86 -5.47 -2.74 -9.06
N ALA A 87 -4.19 -3.10 -8.91
CA ALA A 87 -3.22 -2.34 -8.15
C ALA A 87 -3.15 -0.88 -8.62
N SER A 88 -3.09 -0.63 -9.94
CA SER A 88 -3.10 0.72 -10.53
C SER A 88 -4.42 1.46 -10.29
N ILE A 89 -5.55 0.74 -10.33
CA ILE A 89 -6.88 1.32 -10.04
C ILE A 89 -6.93 1.81 -8.59
N LEU A 90 -6.46 1.00 -7.64
CA LEU A 90 -6.42 1.34 -6.21
C LEU A 90 -5.54 2.57 -5.94
N VAL A 91 -4.39 2.66 -6.61
CA VAL A 91 -3.53 3.85 -6.55
C VAL A 91 -4.25 5.08 -7.08
N ASN A 92 -4.94 4.97 -8.21
CA ASN A 92 -5.66 6.09 -8.81
C ASN A 92 -6.79 6.61 -7.92
N ILE A 93 -7.65 5.73 -7.41
CA ILE A 93 -8.78 6.16 -6.58
C ILE A 93 -8.33 6.70 -5.21
N SER A 94 -7.22 6.23 -4.66
CA SER A 94 -6.69 6.70 -3.37
C SER A 94 -6.05 8.10 -3.45
N LYS A 95 -5.82 8.65 -4.65
CA LYS A 95 -5.38 10.04 -4.81
C LYS A 95 -6.43 11.06 -4.38
N VAL A 96 -7.71 10.72 -4.44
CA VAL A 96 -8.81 11.60 -4.03
C VAL A 96 -9.37 11.20 -2.66
N GLU A 97 -9.78 12.19 -1.87
CA GLU A 97 -10.31 12.01 -0.51
C GLU A 97 -11.49 11.02 -0.46
N ALA A 98 -12.43 11.13 -1.40
CA ALA A 98 -13.57 10.24 -1.49
C ALA A 98 -13.17 8.76 -1.60
N GLY A 99 -12.07 8.48 -2.31
CA GLY A 99 -11.54 7.12 -2.45
C GLY A 99 -10.86 6.64 -1.17
N ARG A 100 -10.04 7.49 -0.53
CA ARG A 100 -9.42 7.17 0.77
C ARG A 100 -10.47 6.86 1.83
N ARG A 101 -11.53 7.67 1.92
CA ARG A 101 -12.65 7.46 2.84
C ARG A 101 -13.32 6.08 2.65
N ILE A 102 -13.55 5.66 1.41
CA ILE A 102 -14.12 4.33 1.10
C ILE A 102 -13.16 3.20 1.49
N LEU A 103 -11.86 3.36 1.19
CA LEU A 103 -10.85 2.33 1.47
C LEU A 103 -10.61 2.15 2.97
N MET A 104 -10.55 3.27 3.71
CA MET A 104 -10.25 3.32 5.14
C MET A 104 -11.48 3.05 6.03
N GLU A 105 -12.68 2.94 5.47
CA GLU A 105 -13.89 2.69 6.26
C GLU A 105 -13.80 1.32 6.99
N PRO A 106 -13.71 1.30 8.34
CA PRO A 106 -13.42 0.06 9.07
C PRO A 106 -14.45 -1.04 8.85
N LYS A 107 -15.74 -0.66 8.73
CA LYS A 107 -16.85 -1.60 8.50
C LYS A 107 -16.74 -2.36 7.17
N ARG A 108 -16.07 -1.79 6.17
CA ARG A 108 -15.88 -2.44 4.87
C ARG A 108 -14.66 -3.36 4.84
N GLY A 109 -13.65 -3.09 5.67
CA GLY A 109 -12.43 -3.89 5.75
C GLY A 109 -11.65 -3.99 4.44
N LEU A 110 -11.78 -3.00 3.54
CA LEU A 110 -11.13 -3.03 2.22
C LEU A 110 -9.62 -2.83 2.32
N LEU A 111 -9.18 -1.81 3.06
CA LEU A 111 -7.75 -1.55 3.23
C LEU A 111 -7.02 -2.76 3.84
N LYS A 112 -7.62 -3.44 4.84
CA LYS A 112 -7.08 -4.70 5.39
C LYS A 112 -6.84 -5.77 4.32
N GLN A 113 -7.82 -5.97 3.44
CA GLN A 113 -7.72 -6.96 2.34
C GLN A 113 -6.61 -6.58 1.35
N ILE A 114 -6.47 -5.29 1.05
CA ILE A 114 -5.42 -4.77 0.15
C ILE A 114 -4.03 -4.95 0.78
N ILE A 115 -3.84 -4.58 2.05
CA ILE A 115 -2.55 -4.65 2.74
C ILE A 115 -2.02 -6.09 2.75
N ARG A 116 -2.89 -7.09 2.91
CA ARG A 116 -2.54 -8.52 2.86
C ARG A 116 -2.01 -9.03 1.52
N GLN A 117 -1.81 -8.15 0.55
CA GLN A 117 -1.18 -8.45 -0.74
C GLN A 117 0.22 -7.83 -0.87
N SER A 118 0.77 -7.25 0.20
CA SER A 118 2.08 -6.58 0.21
C SER A 118 3.27 -7.52 0.00
N ASP A 119 3.11 -8.81 0.28
CA ASP A 119 4.12 -9.85 0.12
C ASP A 119 4.06 -10.53 -1.26
N SER A 120 3.17 -10.10 -2.16
CA SER A 120 3.05 -10.64 -3.52
C SER A 120 4.38 -10.66 -4.28
N THR A 121 4.64 -11.74 -5.02
CA THR A 121 5.78 -11.86 -5.94
C THR A 121 5.62 -10.94 -7.17
N ASN A 122 4.38 -10.56 -7.52
CA ASN A 122 4.10 -9.63 -8.59
C ASN A 122 4.45 -8.19 -8.16
N GLN A 123 5.42 -7.58 -8.87
CA GLN A 123 5.94 -6.25 -8.55
C GLN A 123 4.90 -5.14 -8.73
N LEU A 124 3.99 -5.25 -9.70
CA LEU A 124 2.91 -4.29 -9.92
C LEU A 124 1.96 -4.28 -8.72
N ARG A 125 1.63 -5.46 -8.19
CA ARG A 125 0.81 -5.60 -6.98
C ARG A 125 1.48 -4.99 -5.78
N LYS A 126 2.71 -5.42 -5.50
CA LYS A 126 3.49 -4.95 -4.34
C LYS A 126 3.58 -3.43 -4.33
N LYS A 127 3.97 -2.83 -5.47
CA LYS A 127 4.04 -1.38 -5.63
C LYS A 127 2.67 -0.72 -5.43
N GLY A 128 1.62 -1.21 -6.08
CA GLY A 128 0.30 -0.58 -5.96
C GLY A 128 -0.31 -0.68 -4.56
N VAL A 129 -0.05 -1.76 -3.82
CA VAL A 129 -0.45 -1.91 -2.41
C VAL A 129 0.26 -0.85 -1.56
N VAL A 130 1.59 -0.75 -1.63
CA VAL A 130 2.37 0.23 -0.85
C VAL A 130 1.97 1.67 -1.23
N SER A 131 1.84 1.98 -2.52
CA SER A 131 1.33 3.27 -3.01
C SER A 131 -0.06 3.60 -2.45
N THR A 132 -0.96 2.61 -2.40
CA THR A 132 -2.33 2.80 -1.86
C THR A 132 -2.31 3.07 -0.36
N ILE A 133 -1.48 2.33 0.40
CA ILE A 133 -1.30 2.57 1.84
C ILE A 133 -0.76 3.98 2.06
N ARG A 134 0.30 4.37 1.34
CA ARG A 134 0.89 5.72 1.38
C ARG A 134 -0.16 6.79 1.12
N ASN A 135 -0.96 6.64 0.06
CA ASN A 135 -2.03 7.59 -0.21
C ASN A 135 -3.06 7.66 0.92
N CYS A 136 -3.46 6.54 1.52
CA CYS A 136 -4.38 6.54 2.66
C CYS A 136 -3.78 7.25 3.89
N CYS A 137 -2.45 7.24 4.06
CA CYS A 137 -1.78 7.91 5.17
C CYS A 137 -1.84 9.46 5.09
N PHE A 138 -2.29 10.06 3.98
CA PHE A 138 -2.60 11.50 3.96
C PHE A 138 -3.71 11.89 4.95
N GLU A 139 -4.56 10.94 5.36
CA GLU A 139 -5.60 11.17 6.36
C GLU A 139 -5.11 10.89 7.79
N ALA A 140 -3.81 10.67 8.01
CA ALA A 140 -3.29 10.23 9.31
C ALA A 140 -3.60 11.23 10.44
N ASP A 141 -3.60 12.53 10.17
CA ASP A 141 -3.91 13.57 11.15
C ASP A 141 -5.33 13.46 11.74
N THR A 142 -6.30 13.00 10.96
CA THR A 142 -7.71 12.88 11.37
C THR A 142 -8.16 11.43 11.58
N GLN A 143 -7.49 10.46 10.96
CA GLN A 143 -7.87 9.05 10.90
C GLN A 143 -6.80 8.11 11.46
N ILE A 144 -5.85 8.59 12.28
CA ILE A 144 -4.77 7.75 12.85
C ILE A 144 -5.31 6.49 13.53
N GLN A 145 -6.43 6.56 14.25
CA GLN A 145 -7.03 5.41 14.93
C GLN A 145 -7.48 4.33 13.96
N ASN A 146 -8.01 4.72 12.80
CA ASN A 146 -8.42 3.76 11.76
C ASN A 146 -7.19 3.06 11.15
N LEU A 147 -6.09 3.79 10.94
CA LEU A 147 -4.83 3.18 10.50
C LEU A 147 -4.25 2.24 11.57
N LEU A 148 -4.19 2.68 12.83
CA LEU A 148 -3.62 1.88 13.92
C LEU A 148 -4.46 0.64 14.26
N SER A 149 -5.76 0.64 13.96
CA SER A 149 -6.59 -0.58 14.03
C SER A 149 -6.12 -1.69 13.08
N LEU A 150 -5.29 -1.34 12.08
CA LEU A 150 -4.69 -2.25 11.11
C LEU A 150 -3.17 -2.43 11.33
N ALA A 151 -2.62 -2.02 12.48
CA ALA A 151 -1.18 -2.03 12.76
C ALA A 151 -0.50 -3.39 12.51
N GLU A 152 -1.16 -4.50 12.88
CA GLU A 152 -0.68 -5.87 12.64
C GLU A 152 -0.37 -6.14 11.15
N TYR A 153 -1.08 -5.47 10.23
CA TYR A 153 -0.88 -5.62 8.78
C TYR A 153 -0.03 -4.50 8.19
N ILE A 154 -0.25 -3.26 8.64
CA ILE A 154 0.46 -2.08 8.13
C ILE A 154 1.95 -2.17 8.42
N TRP A 155 2.34 -2.59 9.63
CA TRP A 155 3.75 -2.61 10.00
C TRP A 155 4.58 -3.58 9.17
N PRO A 156 4.20 -4.87 8.99
CA PRO A 156 4.89 -5.75 8.06
C PRO A 156 4.93 -5.19 6.63
N ALA A 157 3.83 -4.64 6.12
CA ALA A 157 3.75 -4.12 4.76
C ALA A 157 4.67 -2.92 4.50
N LEU A 158 4.89 -2.07 5.52
CA LEU A 158 5.73 -0.88 5.40
C LEU A 158 7.17 -1.08 5.85
N LEU A 159 7.42 -1.90 6.87
CA LEU A 159 8.76 -2.07 7.46
C LEU A 159 9.60 -3.13 6.74
N LEU A 160 8.99 -4.22 6.27
CA LEU A 160 9.75 -5.27 5.60
C LEU A 160 10.43 -4.81 4.29
N PRO A 161 9.87 -3.91 3.48
CA PRO A 161 10.58 -3.37 2.31
C PRO A 161 11.83 -2.55 2.64
N VAL A 162 11.96 -2.06 3.87
CA VAL A 162 12.97 -1.09 4.32
C VAL A 162 13.80 -1.61 5.51
N ALA A 163 13.82 -2.93 5.70
CA ALA A 163 14.46 -3.56 6.86
C ALA A 163 15.93 -3.94 6.63
N GLY A 164 16.48 -3.69 5.44
CA GLY A 164 17.79 -4.18 5.04
C GLY A 164 17.82 -5.70 4.80
N LYS A 165 19.01 -6.25 4.62
CA LYS A 165 19.24 -7.68 4.31
C LYS A 165 19.68 -8.51 5.52
N LYS A 166 20.13 -7.83 6.59
CA LYS A 166 20.73 -8.44 7.78
C LYS A 166 19.73 -9.26 8.60
N ILE A 167 20.21 -10.35 9.19
CA ILE A 167 19.47 -11.11 10.21
C ILE A 167 19.46 -10.31 11.51
N TYR A 168 18.28 -10.13 12.11
CA TYR A 168 18.14 -9.38 13.35
C TYR A 168 18.45 -10.25 14.57
N SER A 169 19.09 -9.66 15.57
CA SER A 169 19.42 -10.32 16.83
C SER A 169 18.16 -10.78 17.57
N GLU A 170 18.28 -11.80 18.43
CA GLU A 170 17.14 -12.23 19.27
C GLU A 170 16.63 -11.10 20.18
N GLU A 171 17.54 -10.28 20.69
CA GLU A 171 17.17 -9.13 21.52
C GLU A 171 16.31 -8.12 20.75
N ASP A 172 16.70 -7.77 19.53
CA ASP A 172 15.94 -6.86 18.67
C ASP A 172 14.58 -7.46 18.29
N ARG A 173 14.56 -8.76 17.92
CA ARG A 173 13.33 -9.47 17.51
C ARG A 173 12.35 -9.68 18.66
N SER A 174 12.82 -9.83 19.90
CA SER A 174 11.95 -9.98 21.09
C SER A 174 11.05 -8.78 21.35
N LYS A 175 11.37 -7.62 20.76
CA LYS A 175 10.62 -6.35 20.86
C LYS A 175 9.69 -6.13 19.67
N MET A 176 9.57 -7.09 18.74
CA MET A 176 8.78 -6.98 17.51
C MET A 176 7.53 -7.88 17.57
N PRO A 177 6.45 -7.52 16.86
CA PRO A 177 5.33 -8.43 16.61
C PRO A 177 5.79 -9.73 15.91
N PRO A 178 5.08 -10.86 16.11
CA PRO A 178 5.47 -12.15 15.55
C PRO A 178 5.72 -12.13 14.04
N GLU A 179 4.89 -11.42 13.26
CA GLU A 179 4.99 -11.34 11.81
C GLU A 179 6.32 -10.71 11.37
N LEU A 180 6.77 -9.65 12.07
CA LEU A 180 8.05 -9.00 11.82
C LEU A 180 9.21 -9.84 12.35
N ALA A 181 9.11 -10.34 13.59
CA ALA A 181 10.15 -11.12 14.23
C ALA A 181 10.50 -12.39 13.44
N ASN A 182 9.48 -13.08 12.89
CA ASN A 182 9.67 -14.26 12.07
C ASN A 182 10.23 -13.92 10.69
N ALA A 183 9.77 -12.84 10.04
CA ALA A 183 10.33 -12.44 8.76
C ALA A 183 11.81 -12.05 8.89
N LEU A 184 12.16 -11.31 9.95
CA LEU A 184 13.50 -10.76 10.19
C LEU A 184 14.47 -11.74 10.89
N SER A 185 14.06 -13.00 11.10
CA SER A 185 14.94 -14.07 11.61
C SER A 185 15.75 -14.78 10.54
N HIS A 186 15.51 -14.45 9.27
CA HIS A 186 16.17 -15.04 8.12
C HIS A 186 16.89 -13.96 7.32
N GLU A 187 17.88 -14.36 6.54
CA GLU A 187 18.43 -13.49 5.51
C GLU A 187 17.34 -13.22 4.46
N ARG A 188 17.25 -11.96 4.01
CA ARG A 188 16.20 -11.53 3.09
C ARG A 188 16.80 -10.86 1.88
N GLU A 189 16.20 -11.11 0.72
CA GLU A 189 16.45 -10.30 -0.47
C GLU A 189 15.87 -8.90 -0.26
N ALA A 190 16.65 -7.88 -0.63
CA ALA A 190 16.16 -6.52 -0.62
C ALA A 190 15.10 -6.33 -1.71
N VAL A 191 14.11 -5.48 -1.43
CA VAL A 191 13.19 -5.01 -2.47
C VAL A 191 13.97 -4.11 -3.41
N GLU A 192 14.27 -4.56 -4.63
CA GLU A 192 15.11 -3.82 -5.59
C GLU A 192 14.51 -2.46 -5.99
N ASN A 193 13.19 -2.40 -6.15
CA ASN A 193 12.49 -1.20 -6.60
C ASN A 193 12.54 -0.09 -5.52
N SER A 194 13.32 0.97 -5.78
CA SER A 194 13.50 2.08 -4.83
C SER A 194 12.23 2.90 -4.60
N GLU A 195 11.31 2.97 -5.57
CA GLU A 195 10.03 3.66 -5.37
C GLU A 195 9.15 2.95 -4.32
N ILE A 196 9.20 1.61 -4.23
CA ILE A 196 8.48 0.87 -3.20
C ILE A 196 9.04 1.22 -1.82
N ARG A 197 10.38 1.23 -1.69
CA ARG A 197 11.05 1.59 -0.43
C ARG A 197 10.76 3.03 -0.03
N GLN A 198 10.90 3.97 -0.96
CA GLN A 198 10.59 5.38 -0.74
C GLN A 198 9.13 5.59 -0.29
N GLN A 199 8.15 5.01 -0.99
CA GLN A 199 6.74 5.16 -0.64
C GLN A 199 6.39 4.53 0.72
N ALA A 200 7.06 3.43 1.08
CA ALA A 200 6.90 2.84 2.39
C ALA A 200 7.40 3.79 3.49
N LEU A 201 8.56 4.43 3.30
CA LEU A 201 9.09 5.44 4.22
C LEU A 201 8.20 6.69 4.29
N GLU A 202 7.68 7.17 3.16
CA GLU A 202 6.72 8.30 3.16
C GLU A 202 5.45 7.97 3.96
N ALA A 203 4.94 6.74 3.84
CA ALA A 203 3.81 6.28 4.65
C ALA A 203 4.15 6.23 6.14
N ILE A 204 5.31 5.67 6.50
CA ILE A 204 5.82 5.64 7.88
C ILE A 204 5.96 7.06 8.43
N TYR A 205 6.54 7.99 7.66
CA TYR A 205 6.69 9.39 8.03
C TYR A 205 5.35 10.03 8.41
N MET A 206 4.32 9.89 7.56
CA MET A 206 2.98 10.46 7.84
C MET A 206 2.33 9.87 9.10
N ILE A 207 2.54 8.57 9.36
CA ILE A 207 2.05 7.91 10.58
C ILE A 207 2.83 8.40 11.81
N VAL A 208 4.16 8.41 11.74
CA VAL A 208 5.08 8.79 12.84
C VAL A 208 5.01 10.28 13.17
N LEU A 209 4.57 11.11 12.21
CA LEU A 209 4.29 12.51 12.45
C LEU A 209 3.22 12.71 13.54
N GLN A 210 2.26 11.77 13.67
CA GLN A 210 1.23 11.76 14.70
C GLN A 210 1.74 11.13 16.00
N ASP A 211 1.33 11.65 17.16
CA ASP A 211 1.83 11.18 18.46
C ASP A 211 1.48 9.70 18.73
N GLU A 212 0.25 9.28 18.43
CA GLU A 212 -0.21 7.89 18.53
C GLU A 212 0.57 6.98 17.58
N GLY A 213 0.77 7.44 16.34
CA GLY A 213 1.49 6.70 15.32
C GLY A 213 2.96 6.51 15.67
N ARG A 214 3.59 7.54 16.25
CA ARG A 214 4.95 7.47 16.80
C ARG A 214 5.04 6.43 17.91
N ARG A 215 4.14 6.47 18.90
CA ARG A 215 4.12 5.46 19.99
C ARG A 215 3.95 4.04 19.45
N ALA A 216 3.04 3.85 18.49
CA ALA A 216 2.83 2.56 17.84
C ALA A 216 4.09 2.08 17.09
N PHE A 217 4.75 2.97 16.35
CA PHE A 217 6.00 2.67 15.65
C PHE A 217 7.14 2.26 16.59
N TRP A 218 7.28 2.92 17.75
CA TRP A 218 8.24 2.52 18.78
C TRP A 218 7.92 1.13 19.37
N SER A 219 6.63 0.82 19.56
CA SER A 219 6.19 -0.45 20.14
C SER A 219 6.52 -1.68 19.29
N VAL A 220 6.85 -1.50 18.01
CA VAL A 220 7.21 -2.58 17.08
C VAL A 220 8.71 -2.62 16.75
N ASN A 221 9.54 -1.94 17.53
CA ASN A 221 10.97 -1.75 17.30
C ASN A 221 11.29 -1.09 15.93
N GLY A 222 10.36 -0.28 15.42
CA GLY A 222 10.48 0.41 14.13
C GLY A 222 11.77 1.22 13.95
N PRO A 223 12.23 2.02 14.94
CA PRO A 223 13.47 2.78 14.81
C PRO A 223 14.70 1.91 14.53
N ARG A 224 14.77 0.72 15.15
CA ARG A 224 15.87 -0.22 14.92
C ARG A 224 15.83 -0.79 13.51
N ILE A 225 14.64 -1.11 13.02
CA ILE A 225 14.44 -1.60 11.66
C ILE A 225 14.92 -0.57 10.63
N LEU A 226 14.53 0.70 10.81
CA LEU A 226 14.99 1.77 9.91
C LEU A 226 16.49 2.02 9.99
N GLN A 227 17.09 1.91 11.18
CA GLN A 227 18.54 2.06 11.34
C GLN A 227 19.30 0.99 10.54
N VAL A 228 18.88 -0.27 10.64
CA VAL A 228 19.51 -1.36 9.88
C VAL A 228 19.26 -1.21 8.38
N GLY A 229 18.05 -0.84 7.98
CA GLY A 229 17.72 -0.58 6.58
C GLY A 229 18.55 0.53 5.94
N TYR A 230 18.79 1.62 6.68
CA TYR A 230 19.60 2.74 6.22
C TYR A 230 21.08 2.37 6.01
N GLU A 231 21.64 1.49 6.84
CA GLU A 231 23.04 1.03 6.68
C GLU A 231 23.31 0.35 5.33
N ASP A 232 22.27 -0.31 4.77
CA ASP A 232 22.29 -1.05 3.51
C ASP A 232 21.79 -0.23 2.30
N GLU A 233 21.27 0.99 2.50
CA GLU A 233 20.66 1.79 1.45
C GLU A 233 21.70 2.61 0.66
N GLU A 234 21.50 2.70 -0.66
CA GLU A 234 22.39 3.41 -1.58
C GLU A 234 21.64 4.41 -2.47
N ASP A 235 20.30 4.32 -2.59
CA ASP A 235 19.51 5.28 -3.35
C ASP A 235 19.35 6.59 -2.56
N PRO A 236 19.86 7.74 -3.08
CA PRO A 236 19.85 9.00 -2.35
C PRO A 236 18.45 9.48 -1.93
N LYS A 237 17.41 9.20 -2.74
CA LYS A 237 16.04 9.63 -2.42
C LYS A 237 15.44 8.78 -1.30
N VAL A 238 15.80 7.50 -1.26
CA VAL A 238 15.36 6.61 -0.18
C VAL A 238 16.09 6.98 1.11
N MET A 239 17.39 7.28 1.04
CA MET A 239 18.16 7.79 2.18
C MET A 239 17.54 9.06 2.78
N GLU A 240 17.19 10.05 1.95
CA GLU A 240 16.51 11.27 2.39
C GLU A 240 15.20 10.94 3.15
N ALA A 241 14.42 9.97 2.66
CA ALA A 241 13.20 9.54 3.33
C ALA A 241 13.45 8.88 4.71
N TYR A 242 14.53 8.11 4.87
CA TYR A 242 14.95 7.61 6.19
C TYR A 242 15.35 8.75 7.12
N GLU A 243 16.15 9.70 6.64
CA GLU A 243 16.65 10.85 7.40
C GLU A 243 15.49 11.73 7.89
N LEU A 244 14.47 11.95 7.06
CA LEU A 244 13.25 12.67 7.45
C LEU A 244 12.55 12.00 8.63
N ILE A 245 12.39 10.67 8.62
CA ILE A 245 11.81 9.95 9.77
C ILE A 245 12.73 10.06 10.98
N GLY A 246 14.04 9.88 10.80
CA GLY A 246 15.03 10.04 11.87
C GLY A 246 14.93 11.40 12.56
N SER A 247 14.74 12.47 11.78
CA SER A 247 14.54 13.83 12.30
C SER A 247 13.36 13.97 13.25
N LEU A 248 12.28 13.19 13.03
CA LEU A 248 11.10 13.15 13.90
C LEU A 248 11.35 12.38 15.20
N LEU A 249 12.25 11.38 15.18
CA LEU A 249 12.55 10.53 16.35
C LEU A 249 13.54 11.19 17.32
N ASN A 250 14.20 12.28 16.91
CA ASN A 250 15.29 13.00 17.59
C ASN A 250 14.92 13.77 18.88
N ARG A 251 13.91 13.35 19.65
CA ARG A 251 13.78 13.82 21.05
C ARG A 251 14.75 13.12 22.01
N ASP A 252 15.45 12.06 21.56
CA ASP A 252 16.50 11.35 22.31
C ASP A 252 17.83 11.32 21.54
N VAL A 253 18.88 11.93 22.10
CA VAL A 253 20.15 12.36 21.47
C VAL A 253 21.02 11.23 20.87
N LEU A 254 20.70 9.95 21.10
CA LEU A 254 21.52 8.79 20.69
C LEU A 254 21.27 8.28 19.26
N PHE A 255 20.17 8.66 18.60
CA PHE A 255 19.79 8.12 17.29
C PHE A 255 20.61 8.73 16.13
N LEU A 256 20.99 10.00 16.22
CA LEU A 256 21.72 10.74 15.16
C LEU A 256 23.14 10.24 14.90
N ALA A 257 23.83 9.71 15.92
CA ALA A 257 25.23 9.28 15.77
C ALA A 257 25.40 8.12 14.77
N ARG A 258 24.28 7.53 14.29
CA ARG A 258 24.27 6.39 13.37
C ARG A 258 23.69 6.72 11.98
N PHE A 259 23.10 7.89 11.78
CA PHE A 259 22.67 8.41 10.48
C PHE A 259 23.64 9.50 10.01
N VAL A 260 24.93 9.18 9.98
CA VAL A 260 25.93 10.08 9.37
C VAL A 260 25.88 9.84 7.86
N PRO A 261 25.73 10.87 7.03
CA PRO A 261 25.84 10.74 5.57
C PRO A 261 27.18 10.09 5.22
N LYS A 262 27.17 9.06 4.36
CA LYS A 262 28.40 8.51 3.79
C LYS A 262 29.06 9.53 2.85
#